data_AF-A0A2D5N708-F1
#
_entry.id   AF-A0A2D5N708-F1
#
_cell.length_a   1.000
_cell.length_b   1.000
_cell.length_c   1.000
_cell.angle_alpha   90.00
_cell.angle_beta   90.00
_cell.angle_gamma   90.00
#
_symmetry.space_group_name_H-M   'P 1'
#
loop_
_entity.id
_entity.type
_entity.pdbx_description
1 polymer ?
#
loop_
_entity_poly.entity_id
_entity_poly.type
_entity_poly.pdbx_seq_one_letter_code
_entity_poly.pdbx_strand_id
1 'polypeptide(L)'
;MRKLTEIEQAKIKLLTKNRISLTLIEPTQTGLNKSIMDATGTVRSFLKRESAHDYEQQEQGPNNKVIISTIVHTGFKAYQSKASLYRPLTKNGDPRIWFYGLTKIIKANEILGIIFFDNCFQIFNLTQLKIEDLLNTTILNPFKELVNEIKFGNESISTELIQKLKKISSQGYIKSMVNSDTGVGRTLENLLGIEMNSSKTPDYKGIELKSFRDKKNNRKGLYAQVPNWELSKFKSRVEILDNFGYWEEGIFRIYNTMRATGRNAQGLILKIDEKKDYLIENSDKPKIGDFLVWELETLRNRLLEKHKETFWIKADSKIENNNEYFHYKEIEHTKNPMVEKFEFLISSGAITNDYCIKRTKAGAVKDKGCNFKLASNSLDLLFPPSIKQTL
;
A
#
# COMPACT_ATOMS: atom_id res chain seq x y z
N MET A 1 8.01 27.33 1.69
CA MET A 1 6.86 27.50 2.59
C MET A 1 7.36 28.05 3.91
N ARG A 2 6.67 29.02 4.52
CA ARG A 2 6.99 29.51 5.86
C ARG A 2 6.76 28.44 6.92
N LYS A 3 7.32 28.68 8.11
CA LYS A 3 7.00 27.87 9.28
C LYS A 3 5.50 28.00 9.61
N LEU A 4 4.85 26.87 9.87
CA LEU A 4 3.46 26.83 10.29
C LEU A 4 3.31 27.35 11.71
N THR A 5 2.24 28.09 11.97
CA THR A 5 1.90 28.54 13.33
C THR A 5 1.47 27.35 14.19
N GLU A 6 1.47 27.51 15.52
CA GLU A 6 1.00 26.46 16.44
C GLU A 6 -0.45 26.05 16.17
N ILE A 7 -1.30 27.02 15.82
CA ILE A 7 -2.69 26.80 15.44
C ILE A 7 -2.79 25.96 14.17
N GLU A 8 -2.00 26.27 13.13
CA GLU A 8 -1.96 25.50 11.88
C GLU A 8 -1.47 24.07 12.12
N GLN A 9 -0.45 23.90 12.97
CA GLN A 9 0.06 22.58 13.35
C GLN A 9 -0.98 21.76 14.14
N ALA A 10 -1.70 22.38 15.06
CA ALA A 10 -2.77 21.73 15.82
C ALA A 10 -3.91 21.26 14.91
N LYS A 11 -4.33 22.08 13.94
CA LYS A 11 -5.30 21.70 12.91
C LYS A 11 -4.85 20.49 12.09
N ILE A 12 -3.57 20.47 11.67
CA ILE A 12 -3.01 19.31 10.96
C ILE A 12 -3.03 18.07 11.84
N LYS A 13 -2.60 18.15 13.10
CA LYS A 13 -2.65 17.02 14.05
C LYS A 13 -4.07 16.48 14.20
N LEU A 14 -5.08 17.36 14.28
CA LEU A 14 -6.49 16.97 14.37
C LEU A 14 -6.99 16.26 13.10
N LEU A 15 -6.63 16.76 11.91
CA LEU A 15 -6.94 16.11 10.64
C LEU A 15 -6.24 14.74 10.52
N THR A 16 -4.97 14.64 10.90
CA THR A 16 -4.21 13.38 10.92
C THR A 16 -4.86 12.37 11.87
N LYS A 17 -5.30 12.78 13.07
CA LYS A 17 -6.04 11.93 14.02
C LYS A 17 -7.33 11.35 13.41
N ASN A 18 -7.95 12.10 12.50
CA ASN A 18 -9.14 11.66 11.75
C ASN A 18 -8.79 11.00 10.40
N ARG A 19 -7.56 10.52 10.22
CA ARG A 19 -7.09 9.76 9.04
C ARG A 19 -7.13 10.55 7.73
N ILE A 20 -7.03 11.87 7.78
CA ILE A 20 -7.02 12.72 6.60
C ILE A 20 -5.59 12.85 6.06
N SER A 21 -5.36 12.34 4.84
CA SER A 21 -4.12 12.60 4.07
C SER A 21 -4.27 13.96 3.36
N LEU A 22 -3.26 14.83 3.49
CA LEU A 22 -3.27 16.13 2.82
C LEU A 22 -1.88 16.59 2.42
N THR A 23 -1.83 17.55 1.50
CA THR A 23 -0.64 18.35 1.18
C THR A 23 -0.96 19.83 1.31
N LEU A 24 0.09 20.66 1.35
CA LEU A 24 -0.01 22.09 1.62
C LEU A 24 0.63 22.90 0.51
N ILE A 25 0.02 24.05 0.20
CA ILE A 25 0.61 25.09 -0.66
C ILE A 25 0.50 26.44 0.06
N GLU A 26 1.52 27.28 -0.09
CA GLU A 26 1.49 28.68 0.33
C GLU A 26 1.50 29.56 -0.92
N PRO A 27 0.34 30.10 -1.34
CA PRO A 27 0.27 30.97 -2.51
C PRO A 27 0.97 32.30 -2.23
N THR A 28 1.96 32.65 -3.04
CA THR A 28 2.56 33.99 -3.01
C THR A 28 1.62 35.00 -3.69
N GLN A 29 1.82 36.29 -3.44
CA GLN A 29 1.05 37.34 -4.13
C GLN A 29 1.15 37.21 -5.66
N THR A 30 2.35 36.93 -6.17
CA THR A 30 2.57 36.70 -7.60
C THR A 30 1.84 35.45 -8.11
N GLY A 31 1.85 34.36 -7.33
CA GLY A 31 1.15 33.12 -7.68
C GLY A 31 -0.36 33.30 -7.78
N LEU A 32 -0.94 34.08 -6.87
CA LEU A 32 -2.36 34.45 -6.90
C LEU A 32 -2.69 35.33 -8.11
N ASN A 33 -1.89 36.37 -8.36
CA ASN A 33 -2.12 37.29 -9.48
C ASN A 33 -2.02 36.59 -10.84
N LYS A 34 -1.02 35.70 -11.00
CA LYS A 34 -0.80 34.97 -12.26
C LYS A 34 -1.70 33.75 -12.43
N SER A 35 -2.48 33.41 -11.41
CA SER A 35 -3.33 32.22 -11.42
C SER A 35 -2.57 30.94 -11.79
N ILE A 36 -1.35 30.81 -11.25
CA ILE A 36 -0.50 29.65 -11.49
C ILE A 36 0.52 29.49 -10.38
N MET A 37 0.65 28.27 -9.86
CA MET A 37 1.59 27.94 -8.79
C MET A 37 2.46 26.75 -9.20
N ASP A 38 3.66 26.70 -8.64
CA ASP A 38 4.53 25.53 -8.77
C ASP A 38 3.94 24.35 -7.99
N ALA A 39 3.81 23.20 -8.65
CA ALA A 39 3.61 21.93 -7.96
C ALA A 39 4.96 21.51 -7.36
N THR A 40 5.20 21.93 -6.12
CA THR A 40 6.40 21.62 -5.35
C THR A 40 6.61 20.11 -5.22
N GLY A 41 7.83 19.67 -4.89
CA GLY A 41 8.14 18.24 -4.74
C GLY A 41 7.13 17.50 -3.84
N THR A 42 6.80 18.06 -2.69
CA THR A 42 5.80 17.50 -1.75
C THR A 42 4.40 17.38 -2.37
N VAL A 43 3.97 18.36 -3.18
CA VAL A 43 2.69 18.29 -3.90
C VAL A 43 2.75 17.19 -4.96
N ARG A 44 3.83 17.08 -5.72
CA ARG A 44 3.97 16.01 -6.74
C ARG A 44 3.97 14.61 -6.12
N SER A 45 4.72 14.42 -5.04
CA SER A 45 4.74 13.15 -4.32
C SER A 45 3.37 12.79 -3.72
N PHE A 46 2.65 13.78 -3.18
CA PHE A 46 1.27 13.60 -2.72
C PHE A 46 0.36 13.15 -3.86
N LEU A 47 0.36 13.88 -4.99
CA LEU A 47 -0.50 13.57 -6.13
C LEU A 47 -0.21 12.19 -6.72
N LYS A 48 1.06 11.80 -6.81
CA LYS A 48 1.46 10.47 -7.29
C LYS A 48 1.00 9.38 -6.33
N ARG A 49 1.17 9.57 -5.02
CA ARG A 49 0.75 8.60 -3.98
C ARG A 49 -0.77 8.43 -3.93
N GLU A 50 -1.53 9.51 -4.01
CA GLU A 50 -2.99 9.46 -4.01
C GLU A 50 -3.58 9.08 -5.39
N SER A 51 -2.73 8.68 -6.34
CA SER A 51 -3.11 8.35 -7.74
C SER A 51 -3.89 9.47 -8.45
N ALA A 52 -3.68 10.72 -8.03
CA ALA A 52 -4.34 11.89 -8.58
C ALA A 52 -3.70 12.35 -9.90
N HIS A 53 -2.36 12.33 -9.96
CA HIS A 53 -1.59 12.72 -11.15
C HIS A 53 -0.11 12.36 -11.02
N ASP A 54 0.52 11.91 -12.12
CA ASP A 54 1.97 11.73 -12.23
C ASP A 54 2.57 12.70 -13.26
N TYR A 55 3.28 13.72 -12.78
CA TYR A 55 3.91 14.71 -13.66
C TYR A 55 5.07 14.16 -14.48
N GLU A 56 5.67 13.03 -14.09
CA GLU A 56 6.75 12.39 -14.85
C GLU A 56 6.22 11.80 -16.17
N GLN A 57 4.93 11.44 -16.20
CA GLN A 57 4.25 10.91 -17.39
C GLN A 57 3.54 12.00 -18.19
N GLN A 58 3.48 13.24 -17.68
CA GLN A 58 2.79 14.33 -18.35
C GLN A 58 3.69 15.01 -19.39
N GLU A 59 3.20 15.10 -20.61
CA GLU A 59 3.83 15.89 -21.67
C GLU A 59 3.73 17.41 -21.41
N GLN A 60 4.63 18.17 -22.04
CA GLN A 60 4.61 19.63 -21.95
C GLN A 60 3.53 20.25 -22.86
N GLY A 61 3.08 21.45 -22.50
CA GLY A 61 2.22 22.29 -23.31
C GLY A 61 0.78 22.41 -22.80
N PRO A 62 0.06 23.46 -23.25
CA PRO A 62 -1.29 23.75 -22.80
C PRO A 62 -2.32 22.69 -23.21
N ASN A 63 -2.05 21.96 -24.30
CA ASN A 63 -2.91 20.87 -24.79
C ASN A 63 -2.86 19.63 -23.88
N ASN A 64 -1.78 19.48 -23.11
CA ASN A 64 -1.54 18.35 -22.23
C ASN A 64 -1.97 18.64 -20.78
N LYS A 65 -2.84 19.64 -20.60
CA LYS A 65 -3.38 20.04 -19.30
C LYS A 65 -4.40 19.02 -18.82
N VAL A 66 -4.21 18.53 -17.60
CA VAL A 66 -5.20 17.69 -16.90
C VAL A 66 -6.09 18.59 -16.06
N ILE A 67 -7.41 18.41 -16.21
CA ILE A 67 -8.42 19.10 -15.42
C ILE A 67 -9.03 18.12 -14.43
N ILE A 68 -9.02 18.48 -13.15
CA ILE A 68 -9.59 17.67 -12.07
C ILE A 68 -10.66 18.51 -11.38
N SER A 69 -11.80 17.89 -11.06
CA SER A 69 -12.86 18.52 -10.27
C SER A 69 -12.34 18.98 -8.91
N THR A 70 -12.91 20.06 -8.38
CA THR A 70 -12.47 20.60 -7.08
C THR A 70 -13.68 21.07 -6.29
N ILE A 71 -13.76 20.68 -5.02
CA ILE A 71 -14.69 21.24 -4.05
C ILE A 71 -13.91 22.17 -3.13
N VAL A 72 -14.42 23.38 -2.97
CA VAL A 72 -13.84 24.42 -2.12
C VAL A 72 -14.66 24.56 -0.85
N HIS A 73 -14.03 24.34 0.31
CA HIS A 73 -14.68 24.42 1.61
C HIS A 73 -14.44 25.77 2.29
N THR A 74 -15.52 26.44 2.69
CA THR A 74 -15.50 27.76 3.35
C THR A 74 -16.27 27.76 4.66
N GLY A 75 -16.23 26.65 5.41
CA GLY A 75 -16.94 26.47 6.67
C GLY A 75 -18.24 25.68 6.48
N PHE A 76 -19.38 26.31 6.77
CA PHE A 76 -20.71 25.70 6.61
C PHE A 76 -21.19 25.60 5.15
N LYS A 77 -20.35 26.01 4.18
CA LYS A 77 -20.66 25.95 2.76
C LYS A 77 -19.47 25.36 2.01
N ALA A 78 -19.77 24.68 0.92
CA ALA A 78 -18.81 24.25 -0.07
C ALA A 78 -19.35 24.54 -1.47
N TYR A 79 -18.46 24.71 -2.45
CA TYR A 79 -18.86 24.94 -3.83
C TYR A 79 -17.92 24.24 -4.81
N GLN A 80 -18.47 23.91 -5.97
CA GLN A 80 -17.75 23.25 -7.05
C GLN A 80 -16.86 24.24 -7.81
N SER A 81 -15.70 23.74 -8.23
CA SER A 81 -14.67 24.41 -9.01
C SER A 81 -13.87 23.34 -9.75
N LYS A 82 -12.70 23.72 -10.27
CA LYS A 82 -11.77 22.81 -10.92
C LYS A 82 -10.33 23.22 -10.65
N ALA A 83 -9.41 22.29 -10.86
CA ALA A 83 -7.98 22.51 -10.86
C ALA A 83 -7.40 22.17 -12.24
N SER A 84 -6.35 22.88 -12.62
CA SER A 84 -5.54 22.53 -13.78
C SER A 84 -4.11 22.15 -13.38
N LEU A 85 -3.65 21.02 -13.91
CA LEU A 85 -2.30 20.50 -13.73
C LEU A 85 -1.63 20.47 -15.11
N TYR A 86 -0.49 21.13 -15.26
CA TYR A 86 0.22 21.11 -16.56
C TYR A 86 1.70 21.42 -16.43
N ARG A 87 2.46 21.07 -17.47
CA ARG A 87 3.87 21.44 -17.64
C ARG A 87 3.98 22.46 -18.78
N PRO A 88 4.56 23.66 -18.57
CA PRO A 88 4.70 24.65 -19.64
C PRO A 88 5.73 24.20 -20.70
N LEU A 89 5.71 24.80 -21.90
CA LEU A 89 6.70 24.56 -22.96
C LEU A 89 8.07 25.20 -22.67
N THR A 90 8.18 25.99 -21.60
CA THR A 90 9.40 26.73 -21.29
C THR A 90 10.31 25.93 -20.37
N LYS A 91 11.63 26.04 -20.62
CA LYS A 91 12.68 25.36 -19.83
C LYS A 91 12.42 23.84 -19.79
N ASN A 92 12.48 23.22 -18.61
CA ASN A 92 12.22 21.80 -18.41
C ASN A 92 10.73 21.49 -18.18
N GLY A 93 9.84 22.48 -18.38
CA GLY A 93 8.41 22.33 -18.14
C GLY A 93 8.09 22.06 -16.68
N ASP A 94 8.48 22.99 -15.80
CA ASP A 94 8.27 22.86 -14.36
C ASP A 94 6.78 22.63 -14.05
N PRO A 95 6.42 21.53 -13.35
CA PRO A 95 5.04 21.19 -12.99
C PRO A 95 4.26 22.34 -12.33
N ARG A 96 3.06 22.61 -12.84
CA ARG A 96 2.18 23.69 -12.37
C ARG A 96 0.84 23.16 -11.93
N ILE A 97 0.32 23.73 -10.85
CA ILE A 97 -1.03 23.50 -10.34
C ILE A 97 -1.74 24.83 -10.16
N TRP A 98 -3.03 24.88 -10.52
CA TRP A 98 -3.88 26.03 -10.26
C TRP A 98 -5.29 25.60 -9.88
N PHE A 99 -5.87 26.25 -8.87
CA PHE A 99 -7.26 26.08 -8.47
C PHE A 99 -8.08 27.29 -8.93
N TYR A 100 -9.14 27.06 -9.68
CA TYR A 100 -9.96 28.14 -10.21
C TYR A 100 -10.72 28.84 -9.06
N GLY A 101 -10.68 30.17 -9.05
CA GLY A 101 -11.33 30.99 -8.02
C GLY A 101 -10.59 31.04 -6.68
N LEU A 102 -9.34 30.59 -6.60
CA LEU A 102 -8.56 30.51 -5.36
C LEU A 102 -8.47 31.84 -4.59
N THR A 103 -8.41 32.98 -5.30
CA THR A 103 -8.38 34.32 -4.69
C THR A 103 -9.61 34.67 -3.85
N LYS A 104 -10.71 33.93 -4.00
CA LYS A 104 -11.92 34.10 -3.19
C LYS A 104 -11.81 33.51 -1.78
N ILE A 105 -10.82 32.64 -1.53
CA ILE A 105 -10.74 31.87 -0.28
C ILE A 105 -9.42 32.03 0.46
N ILE A 106 -8.38 32.54 -0.19
CA ILE A 106 -7.05 32.62 0.40
C ILE A 106 -6.35 33.92 0.01
N LYS A 107 -5.62 34.50 0.97
CA LYS A 107 -4.75 35.65 0.77
C LYS A 107 -3.30 35.18 0.58
N ALA A 108 -2.45 36.08 0.09
CA ALA A 108 -1.03 35.77 -0.06
C ALA A 108 -0.42 35.34 1.28
N ASN A 109 0.44 34.30 1.23
CA ASN A 109 1.18 33.72 2.36
C ASN A 109 0.34 33.01 3.43
N GLU A 110 -0.96 32.82 3.17
CA GLU A 110 -1.80 31.87 3.92
C GLU A 110 -1.59 30.44 3.39
N ILE A 111 -1.99 29.46 4.20
CA ILE A 111 -1.76 28.05 3.90
C ILE A 111 -3.04 27.43 3.33
N LEU A 112 -2.93 26.91 2.12
CA LEU A 112 -3.96 26.10 1.47
C LEU A 112 -3.76 24.64 1.85
N GLY A 113 -4.78 24.02 2.44
CA GLY A 113 -4.87 22.57 2.60
C GLY A 113 -5.49 21.93 1.36
N ILE A 114 -4.91 20.83 0.90
CA ILE A 114 -5.37 20.07 -0.26
C ILE A 114 -5.50 18.61 0.15
N ILE A 115 -6.71 18.08 0.07
CA ILE A 115 -7.01 16.64 0.19
C ILE A 115 -7.41 16.16 -1.21
N PHE A 116 -7.12 14.90 -1.53
CA PHE A 116 -7.65 14.24 -2.72
C PHE A 116 -8.56 13.10 -2.26
N PHE A 117 -9.83 13.19 -2.62
CA PHE A 117 -10.84 12.21 -2.22
C PHE A 117 -11.91 12.11 -3.30
N ASP A 118 -12.31 10.88 -3.62
CA ASP A 118 -13.29 10.56 -4.67
C ASP A 118 -12.98 11.24 -6.02
N ASN A 119 -11.74 11.05 -6.50
CA ASN A 119 -11.23 11.64 -7.74
C ASN A 119 -11.38 13.18 -7.84
N CYS A 120 -11.50 13.85 -6.69
CA CYS A 120 -11.77 15.27 -6.60
C CYS A 120 -10.81 15.92 -5.59
N PHE A 121 -10.33 17.13 -5.92
CA PHE A 121 -9.63 17.94 -4.94
C PHE A 121 -10.60 18.54 -3.94
N GLN A 122 -10.27 18.44 -2.66
CA GLN A 122 -10.99 19.09 -1.58
C GLN A 122 -10.04 20.12 -0.98
N ILE A 123 -10.29 21.41 -1.24
CA ILE A 123 -9.40 22.48 -0.83
C ILE A 123 -10.03 23.38 0.22
N PHE A 124 -9.20 23.91 1.12
CA PHE A 124 -9.62 24.81 2.18
C PHE A 124 -8.47 25.69 2.66
N ASN A 125 -8.79 26.88 3.17
CA ASN A 125 -7.80 27.75 3.79
C ASN A 125 -7.48 27.23 5.21
N LEU A 126 -6.36 26.53 5.38
CA LEU A 126 -5.93 25.97 6.67
C LEU A 126 -5.71 27.08 7.71
N THR A 127 -5.21 28.24 7.29
CA THR A 127 -4.98 29.38 8.17
C THR A 127 -6.29 29.89 8.76
N GLN A 128 -7.31 30.14 7.92
CA GLN A 128 -8.56 30.79 8.35
C GLN A 128 -9.66 29.80 8.82
N LEU A 129 -9.75 28.61 8.25
CA LEU A 129 -10.87 27.69 8.52
C LEU A 129 -10.82 27.18 9.97
N LYS A 130 -11.93 27.33 10.70
CA LYS A 130 -12.09 26.87 12.09
C LYS A 130 -12.43 25.37 12.14
N ILE A 131 -11.43 24.54 11.82
CA ILE A 131 -11.61 23.08 11.66
C ILE A 131 -12.18 22.42 12.92
N GLU A 132 -11.68 22.78 14.11
CA GLU A 132 -12.15 22.18 15.36
C GLU A 132 -13.65 22.45 15.60
N ASP A 133 -14.08 23.71 15.43
CA ASP A 133 -15.49 24.10 15.52
C ASP A 133 -16.37 23.32 14.54
N LEU A 134 -15.92 23.20 13.28
CA LEU A 134 -16.64 22.48 12.22
C LEU A 134 -16.78 20.99 12.53
N LEU A 135 -15.79 20.36 13.16
CA LEU A 135 -15.84 18.94 13.51
C LEU A 135 -16.67 18.68 14.78
N ASN A 136 -16.63 19.59 15.75
CA ASN A 136 -17.29 19.41 17.05
C ASN A 136 -18.76 19.87 17.08
N THR A 137 -19.17 20.78 16.18
CA THR A 137 -20.55 21.26 16.13
C THR A 137 -21.56 20.14 15.83
N THR A 138 -22.78 20.27 16.36
CA THR A 138 -23.94 19.40 16.03
C THR A 138 -24.57 19.75 14.68
N ILE A 139 -24.30 20.94 14.16
CA ILE A 139 -24.83 21.40 12.86
C ILE A 139 -24.03 20.72 11.74
N LEU A 140 -24.74 20.04 10.84
CA LEU A 140 -24.13 19.43 9.65
C LEU A 140 -23.43 20.49 8.79
N ASN A 141 -22.24 20.15 8.31
CA ASN A 141 -21.48 20.99 7.40
C ASN A 141 -20.65 20.13 6.44
N PRO A 142 -20.41 20.62 5.20
CA PRO A 142 -19.74 19.82 4.17
C PRO A 142 -18.32 19.37 4.55
N PHE A 143 -17.60 20.16 5.35
CA PHE A 143 -16.25 19.81 5.76
C PHE A 143 -16.24 18.65 6.77
N LYS A 144 -17.16 18.67 7.74
CA LYS A 144 -17.37 17.56 8.68
C LYS A 144 -17.86 16.31 7.96
N GLU A 145 -18.75 16.46 6.98
CA GLU A 145 -19.20 15.35 6.12
C GLU A 145 -18.03 14.73 5.38
N LEU A 146 -17.18 15.51 4.70
CA LEU A 146 -15.97 15.02 4.05
C LEU A 146 -15.05 14.26 5.01
N VAL A 147 -14.77 14.84 6.18
CA VAL A 147 -13.89 14.21 7.18
C VAL A 147 -14.50 12.91 7.69
N ASN A 148 -15.81 12.90 7.94
CA ASN A 148 -16.55 11.72 8.34
C ASN A 148 -16.60 10.69 7.22
N GLU A 149 -16.75 11.07 5.96
CA GLU A 149 -16.78 10.16 4.83
C GLU A 149 -15.41 9.51 4.59
N ILE A 150 -14.31 10.25 4.76
CA ILE A 150 -12.97 9.67 4.70
C ILE A 150 -12.74 8.73 5.90
N LYS A 151 -13.16 9.15 7.09
CA LYS A 151 -12.94 8.41 8.34
C LYS A 151 -13.81 7.15 8.42
N PHE A 152 -15.10 7.32 8.23
CA PHE A 152 -16.14 6.31 8.32
C PHE A 152 -16.42 5.60 7.01
N GLY A 153 -16.09 6.15 5.83
CA GLY A 153 -16.19 5.40 4.57
C GLY A 153 -15.27 4.18 4.59
N ASN A 154 -14.07 4.33 5.15
CA ASN A 154 -13.21 3.18 5.44
C ASN A 154 -13.85 2.24 6.48
N GLU A 155 -14.46 2.77 7.55
CA GLU A 155 -15.14 1.92 8.56
C GLU A 155 -16.41 1.26 8.02
N SER A 156 -17.12 1.88 7.09
CA SER A 156 -18.30 1.33 6.42
C SER A 156 -17.89 0.26 5.44
N ILE A 157 -16.76 0.41 4.75
CA ILE A 157 -16.18 -0.65 3.90
C ILE A 157 -15.73 -1.83 4.77
N SER A 158 -15.00 -1.60 5.88
CA SER A 158 -14.62 -2.68 6.80
C SER A 158 -15.86 -3.37 7.39
N THR A 159 -16.89 -2.60 7.77
CA THR A 159 -18.14 -3.13 8.33
C THR A 159 -18.94 -3.91 7.28
N GLU A 160 -19.06 -3.40 6.06
CA GLU A 160 -19.68 -4.10 4.91
C GLU A 160 -18.96 -5.43 4.66
N LEU A 161 -17.63 -5.42 4.63
CA LEU A 161 -16.82 -6.62 4.45
C LEU A 161 -17.04 -7.62 5.59
N ILE A 162 -17.03 -7.17 6.85
CA ILE A 162 -17.35 -8.03 8.01
C ILE A 162 -18.72 -8.66 7.84
N GLN A 163 -19.76 -7.90 7.47
CA GLN A 163 -21.11 -8.43 7.25
C GLN A 163 -21.16 -9.49 6.15
N LYS A 164 -20.46 -9.26 5.01
CA LYS A 164 -20.33 -10.26 3.95
C LYS A 164 -19.62 -11.52 4.45
N LEU A 165 -18.53 -11.37 5.20
CA LEU A 165 -17.77 -12.49 5.76
C LEU A 165 -18.60 -13.27 6.79
N LYS A 166 -19.44 -12.62 7.61
CA LYS A 166 -20.40 -13.29 8.50
C LYS A 166 -21.44 -14.11 7.73
N LYS A 167 -21.98 -13.56 6.64
CA LYS A 167 -22.91 -14.27 5.76
C LYS A 167 -22.25 -15.47 5.05
N ILE A 168 -20.96 -15.37 4.76
CA ILE A 168 -20.17 -16.49 4.23
C ILE A 168 -19.95 -17.55 5.32
N SER A 169 -19.51 -17.13 6.52
CA SER A 169 -19.32 -18.01 7.69
C SER A 169 -20.60 -18.79 8.02
N SER A 170 -21.76 -18.14 8.02
CA SER A 170 -23.05 -18.78 8.35
C SER A 170 -23.48 -19.90 7.40
N GLN A 171 -22.82 -20.06 6.23
CA GLN A 171 -23.05 -21.18 5.32
C GLN A 171 -22.29 -22.46 5.76
N GLY A 172 -21.45 -22.37 6.78
CA GLY A 172 -20.63 -23.48 7.28
C GLY A 172 -19.50 -23.83 6.31
N TYR A 173 -19.37 -25.12 5.99
CA TYR A 173 -18.30 -25.61 5.13
C TYR A 173 -18.64 -25.46 3.65
N ILE A 174 -17.92 -24.56 2.97
CA ILE A 174 -18.09 -24.27 1.55
C ILE A 174 -17.05 -25.03 0.74
N LYS A 175 -17.47 -25.67 -0.35
CA LYS A 175 -16.58 -26.42 -1.23
C LYS A 175 -15.51 -25.52 -1.82
N SER A 176 -14.25 -25.96 -1.78
CA SER A 176 -13.13 -25.28 -2.41
C SER A 176 -13.31 -25.22 -3.92
N MET A 177 -12.98 -24.08 -4.52
CA MET A 177 -12.91 -23.95 -5.98
C MET A 177 -11.79 -24.79 -6.61
N VAL A 178 -10.69 -24.96 -5.88
CA VAL A 178 -9.50 -25.69 -6.34
C VAL A 178 -8.84 -26.41 -5.17
N ASN A 179 -8.56 -27.70 -5.32
CA ASN A 179 -7.82 -28.48 -4.32
C ASN A 179 -6.32 -28.16 -4.40
N SER A 180 -5.92 -27.01 -3.84
CA SER A 180 -4.54 -26.51 -3.83
C SER A 180 -4.31 -25.54 -2.67
N ASP A 181 -3.06 -25.19 -2.39
CA ASP A 181 -2.73 -24.20 -1.34
C ASP A 181 -3.48 -22.87 -1.50
N THR A 182 -3.73 -22.44 -2.74
CA THR A 182 -4.46 -21.20 -3.05
C THR A 182 -5.98 -21.31 -2.92
N GLY A 183 -6.51 -22.51 -2.68
CA GLY A 183 -7.95 -22.78 -2.63
C GLY A 183 -8.69 -21.92 -1.60
N VAL A 184 -8.13 -21.76 -0.40
CA VAL A 184 -8.74 -20.98 0.69
C VAL A 184 -8.90 -19.50 0.34
N GLY A 185 -7.94 -18.90 -0.36
CA GLY A 185 -8.03 -17.51 -0.82
C GLY A 185 -9.00 -17.37 -1.98
N ARG A 186 -8.80 -18.17 -3.04
CA ARG A 186 -9.63 -18.12 -4.27
C ARG A 186 -11.10 -18.35 -3.98
N THR A 187 -11.43 -19.28 -3.10
CA THR A 187 -12.82 -19.56 -2.72
C THR A 187 -13.44 -18.35 -2.03
N LEU A 188 -12.71 -17.68 -1.13
CA LEU A 188 -13.21 -16.48 -0.45
C LEU A 188 -13.41 -15.31 -1.42
N GLU A 189 -12.41 -15.04 -2.27
CA GLU A 189 -12.45 -13.98 -3.27
C GLU A 189 -13.68 -14.15 -4.19
N ASN A 190 -13.91 -15.36 -4.68
CA ASN A 190 -15.07 -15.66 -5.51
C ASN A 190 -16.40 -15.46 -4.77
N LEU A 191 -16.50 -15.88 -3.50
CA LEU A 191 -17.71 -15.66 -2.68
C LEU A 191 -17.98 -14.17 -2.41
N LEU A 192 -16.93 -13.34 -2.42
CA LEU A 192 -17.03 -11.88 -2.31
C LEU A 192 -17.26 -11.18 -3.65
N GLY A 193 -17.29 -11.93 -4.77
CA GLY A 193 -17.42 -11.38 -6.12
C GLY A 193 -16.16 -10.68 -6.64
N ILE A 194 -14.99 -11.05 -6.13
CA ILE A 194 -13.69 -10.51 -6.56
C ILE A 194 -13.12 -11.42 -7.65
N GLU A 195 -12.86 -10.85 -8.83
CA GLU A 195 -12.21 -11.58 -9.92
C GLU A 195 -10.71 -11.76 -9.66
N MET A 196 -10.19 -12.94 -10.01
CA MET A 196 -8.77 -13.25 -9.86
C MET A 196 -7.93 -12.34 -10.75
N ASN A 197 -7.00 -11.61 -10.14
CA ASN A 197 -6.16 -10.65 -10.84
C ASN A 197 -4.72 -10.67 -10.28
N SER A 198 -3.80 -10.02 -10.98
CA SER A 198 -2.41 -9.83 -10.54
C SER A 198 -2.14 -8.40 -10.05
N SER A 199 -3.18 -7.71 -9.57
CA SER A 199 -3.05 -6.33 -9.13
C SER A 199 -2.11 -6.23 -7.94
N LYS A 200 -1.45 -5.08 -7.88
CA LYS A 200 -0.60 -4.66 -6.77
C LYS A 200 -1.42 -4.05 -5.63
N THR A 201 -2.62 -3.57 -5.95
CA THR A 201 -3.54 -2.91 -5.01
C THR A 201 -4.23 -3.90 -4.08
N PRO A 202 -4.78 -3.42 -2.94
CA PRO A 202 -5.60 -4.24 -2.06
C PRO A 202 -6.84 -4.85 -2.75
N ASP A 203 -7.29 -6.01 -2.26
CA ASP A 203 -8.30 -6.83 -2.94
C ASP A 203 -9.74 -6.29 -2.83
N TYR A 204 -10.09 -5.66 -1.71
CA TYR A 204 -11.47 -5.22 -1.42
C TYR A 204 -11.53 -3.75 -1.05
N LYS A 205 -11.78 -2.87 -2.04
CA LYS A 205 -12.00 -1.42 -1.83
C LYS A 205 -10.96 -0.76 -0.89
N GLY A 206 -9.68 -1.14 -1.02
CA GLY A 206 -8.59 -0.62 -0.17
C GLY A 206 -8.21 -1.50 1.03
N ILE A 207 -8.88 -2.64 1.24
CA ILE A 207 -8.55 -3.65 2.26
C ILE A 207 -7.93 -4.87 1.59
N GLU A 208 -6.75 -5.29 2.04
CA GLU A 208 -6.12 -6.54 1.61
C GLU A 208 -6.74 -7.74 2.33
N LEU A 209 -6.98 -8.83 1.60
CA LEU A 209 -7.53 -10.07 2.13
C LEU A 209 -6.45 -11.15 2.18
N LYS A 210 -6.16 -11.66 3.38
CA LYS A 210 -5.21 -12.76 3.58
C LYS A 210 -5.90 -13.94 4.25
N SER A 211 -6.44 -14.84 3.44
CA SER A 211 -7.09 -16.06 3.91
C SER A 211 -6.08 -17.19 4.13
N PHE A 212 -6.19 -17.88 5.26
CA PHE A 212 -5.32 -19.01 5.57
C PHE A 212 -6.07 -20.11 6.32
N ARG A 213 -5.62 -21.35 6.11
CA ARG A 213 -6.09 -22.51 6.87
C ARG A 213 -5.61 -22.41 8.30
N ASP A 214 -6.45 -22.78 9.27
CA ASP A 214 -6.09 -22.85 10.69
C ASP A 214 -5.14 -24.02 10.95
N LYS A 215 -3.88 -23.84 10.55
CA LYS A 215 -2.77 -24.75 10.81
C LYS A 215 -1.75 -24.01 11.66
N LYS A 216 -1.27 -24.69 12.71
CA LYS A 216 -0.25 -24.13 13.61
C LYS A 216 1.00 -23.72 12.83
N ASN A 217 1.54 -22.53 13.15
CA ASN A 217 2.86 -22.01 12.75
C ASN A 217 3.09 -21.62 11.28
N ASN A 218 2.06 -21.42 10.45
CA ASN A 218 2.27 -20.89 9.10
C ASN A 218 2.65 -19.40 9.12
N ARG A 219 3.81 -19.08 8.52
CA ARG A 219 4.25 -17.69 8.29
C ARG A 219 3.24 -16.95 7.42
N LYS A 220 2.98 -15.69 7.76
CA LYS A 220 2.02 -14.80 7.08
C LYS A 220 2.71 -14.15 5.88
N GLY A 221 2.19 -14.39 4.68
CA GLY A 221 2.69 -13.75 3.46
C GLY A 221 2.35 -12.26 3.45
N LEU A 222 3.37 -11.42 3.32
CA LEU A 222 3.21 -9.98 3.15
C LEU A 222 2.96 -9.70 1.66
N TYR A 223 4.01 -9.83 0.85
CA TYR A 223 3.96 -9.57 -0.58
C TYR A 223 5.07 -10.32 -1.34
N ALA A 224 4.90 -10.44 -2.66
CA ALA A 224 5.97 -10.84 -3.56
C ALA A 224 6.63 -9.59 -4.16
N GLN A 225 7.96 -9.54 -4.18
CA GLN A 225 8.70 -8.42 -4.78
C GLN A 225 9.96 -8.92 -5.48
N VAL A 226 10.08 -8.66 -6.78
CA VAL A 226 11.29 -8.96 -7.57
C VAL A 226 12.47 -8.09 -7.10
N PRO A 227 13.70 -8.61 -7.17
CA PRO A 227 14.89 -7.78 -6.96
C PRO A 227 15.01 -6.75 -8.08
N ASN A 228 15.81 -5.72 -7.83
CA ASN A 228 16.28 -4.81 -8.85
C ASN A 228 17.31 -5.56 -9.72
N TRP A 229 16.89 -6.00 -10.91
CA TRP A 229 17.73 -6.77 -11.82
C TRP A 229 18.92 -5.97 -12.36
N GLU A 230 18.83 -4.65 -12.42
CA GLU A 230 19.94 -3.80 -12.88
C GLU A 230 21.09 -3.80 -11.86
N LEU A 231 20.75 -3.64 -10.58
CA LEU A 231 21.69 -3.68 -9.46
C LEU A 231 22.18 -5.10 -9.11
N SER A 232 21.40 -6.12 -9.45
CA SER A 232 21.71 -7.52 -9.15
C SER A 232 22.78 -8.09 -10.06
N LYS A 233 23.59 -9.03 -9.56
CA LYS A 233 24.55 -9.78 -10.39
C LYS A 233 23.83 -10.73 -11.34
N PHE A 234 22.88 -11.50 -10.80
CA PHE A 234 22.04 -12.38 -11.61
C PHE A 234 20.93 -11.56 -12.24
N LYS A 235 20.62 -11.89 -13.50
CA LYS A 235 19.64 -11.13 -14.30
C LYS A 235 18.34 -11.91 -14.51
N SER A 236 18.27 -13.15 -14.01
CA SER A 236 17.10 -13.99 -14.16
C SER A 236 16.92 -14.99 -13.03
N ARG A 237 15.68 -15.43 -12.84
CA ARG A 237 15.30 -16.53 -11.94
C ARG A 237 15.87 -17.88 -12.41
N VAL A 238 16.15 -18.00 -13.72
CA VAL A 238 16.79 -19.17 -14.32
C VAL A 238 18.21 -19.32 -13.78
N GLU A 239 19.00 -18.24 -13.75
CA GLU A 239 20.34 -18.25 -13.16
C GLU A 239 20.35 -18.65 -11.68
N ILE A 240 19.37 -18.19 -10.90
CA ILE A 240 19.21 -18.59 -9.49
C ILE A 240 19.00 -20.11 -9.41
N LEU A 241 18.04 -20.63 -10.19
CA LEU A 241 17.71 -22.06 -10.21
C LEU A 241 18.89 -22.92 -10.71
N ASP A 242 19.64 -22.47 -11.72
CA ASP A 242 20.79 -23.21 -12.24
C ASP A 242 21.96 -23.23 -11.26
N ASN A 243 22.15 -22.17 -10.47
CA ASN A 243 23.25 -22.10 -9.49
C ASN A 243 22.92 -22.79 -8.15
N PHE A 244 21.65 -22.79 -7.73
CA PHE A 244 21.27 -23.20 -6.37
C PHE A 244 20.16 -24.27 -6.32
N GLY A 245 19.61 -24.66 -7.47
CA GLY A 245 18.59 -25.70 -7.57
C GLY A 245 19.13 -27.08 -7.19
N TYR A 246 18.20 -27.94 -6.78
CA TYR A 246 18.45 -29.31 -6.40
C TYR A 246 17.32 -30.22 -6.90
N TRP A 247 17.62 -31.50 -7.05
CA TRP A 247 16.63 -32.51 -7.42
C TRP A 247 15.92 -33.03 -6.18
N GLU A 248 14.60 -33.05 -6.22
CA GLU A 248 13.78 -33.64 -5.18
C GLU A 248 12.53 -34.25 -5.82
N GLU A 249 12.32 -35.56 -5.63
CA GLU A 249 11.21 -36.33 -6.23
C GLU A 249 11.12 -36.18 -7.76
N GLY A 250 12.27 -36.16 -8.45
CA GLY A 250 12.33 -36.01 -9.91
C GLY A 250 12.00 -34.61 -10.42
N ILE A 251 11.93 -33.60 -9.55
CA ILE A 251 11.72 -32.19 -9.90
C ILE A 251 12.96 -31.39 -9.52
N PHE A 252 13.54 -30.67 -10.49
CA PHE A 252 14.61 -29.72 -10.22
C PHE A 252 14.02 -28.40 -9.71
N ARG A 253 14.34 -28.00 -8.47
CA ARG A 253 13.73 -26.85 -7.79
C ARG A 253 14.67 -26.16 -6.81
N ILE A 254 14.29 -24.97 -6.38
CA ILE A 254 14.81 -24.32 -5.18
C ILE A 254 13.64 -23.80 -4.35
N TYR A 255 13.32 -24.54 -3.28
CA TYR A 255 12.28 -24.18 -2.32
C TYR A 255 12.91 -23.82 -0.98
N ASN A 256 13.54 -22.65 -0.94
CA ASN A 256 14.32 -22.20 0.20
C ASN A 256 13.73 -20.96 0.85
N THR A 257 14.00 -20.85 2.15
CA THR A 257 13.81 -19.63 2.93
C THR A 257 15.15 -18.99 3.20
N MET A 258 15.28 -17.72 2.87
CA MET A 258 16.42 -16.88 3.20
C MET A 258 16.05 -15.99 4.40
N ARG A 259 16.99 -15.86 5.32
CA ARG A 259 16.89 -15.10 6.57
C ARG A 259 18.19 -14.35 6.81
N ALA A 260 18.17 -13.32 7.65
CA ALA A 260 19.39 -12.59 8.01
C ALA A 260 20.19 -13.27 9.13
N THR A 261 19.56 -14.16 9.89
CA THR A 261 20.15 -14.79 11.09
C THR A 261 21.07 -15.97 10.78
N GLY A 262 21.19 -16.40 9.52
CA GLY A 262 22.09 -17.48 9.15
C GLY A 262 21.83 -18.02 7.74
N ARG A 263 22.83 -18.72 7.19
CA ARG A 263 22.73 -19.37 5.89
C ARG A 263 21.74 -20.55 5.93
N ASN A 264 21.03 -20.75 4.84
CA ASN A 264 20.26 -21.99 4.62
C ASN A 264 21.13 -23.10 4.02
N ALA A 265 20.53 -24.27 3.74
CA ALA A 265 21.26 -25.44 3.21
C ALA A 265 21.97 -25.19 1.87
N GLN A 266 21.53 -24.20 1.08
CA GLN A 266 22.18 -23.82 -0.19
C GLN A 266 23.17 -22.67 -0.02
N GLY A 267 23.53 -22.35 1.23
CA GLY A 267 24.53 -21.34 1.54
C GLY A 267 24.02 -19.90 1.39
N LEU A 268 22.71 -19.67 1.33
CA LEU A 268 22.11 -18.36 1.04
C LEU A 268 21.71 -17.63 2.33
N ILE A 269 21.96 -16.32 2.39
CA ILE A 269 21.62 -15.43 3.52
C ILE A 269 21.15 -14.05 3.03
N LEU A 270 20.31 -13.38 3.82
CA LEU A 270 19.97 -11.97 3.61
C LEU A 270 20.93 -11.06 4.39
N LYS A 271 21.36 -9.96 3.78
CA LYS A 271 22.20 -8.94 4.40
C LYS A 271 21.60 -7.56 4.17
N ILE A 272 21.69 -6.70 5.17
CA ILE A 272 21.33 -5.29 5.02
C ILE A 272 22.62 -4.50 4.81
N ASP A 273 22.66 -3.71 3.75
CA ASP A 273 23.65 -2.64 3.56
C ASP A 273 22.99 -1.32 3.93
N GLU A 274 23.21 -0.88 5.17
CA GLU A 274 22.61 0.34 5.71
C GLU A 274 23.07 1.60 4.96
N LYS A 275 24.30 1.60 4.41
CA LYS A 275 24.84 2.78 3.72
C LYS A 275 24.18 3.00 2.36
N LYS A 276 23.84 1.91 1.67
CA LYS A 276 23.17 1.95 0.37
C LYS A 276 21.66 1.80 0.47
N ASP A 277 21.13 1.54 1.67
CA ASP A 277 19.72 1.24 1.92
C ASP A 277 19.22 0.02 1.10
N TYR A 278 20.04 -1.03 1.06
CA TYR A 278 19.77 -2.25 0.29
C TYR A 278 19.56 -3.49 1.18
N LEU A 279 18.67 -4.36 0.73
CA LEU A 279 18.63 -5.76 1.12
C LEU A 279 19.32 -6.58 0.03
N ILE A 280 20.32 -7.36 0.43
CA ILE A 280 21.18 -8.13 -0.46
C ILE A 280 21.02 -9.60 -0.15
N GLU A 281 20.89 -10.44 -1.18
CA GLU A 281 21.07 -11.88 -1.03
C GLU A 281 22.49 -12.27 -1.38
N ASN A 282 23.10 -13.04 -0.48
CA ASN A 282 24.50 -13.46 -0.56
C ASN A 282 24.63 -14.97 -0.52
N SER A 283 25.51 -15.51 -1.36
CA SER A 283 25.95 -16.90 -1.34
C SER A 283 27.33 -17.05 -0.68
N ASP A 284 27.56 -18.19 -0.03
CA ASP A 284 28.89 -18.61 0.44
C ASP A 284 29.80 -19.11 -0.67
N LYS A 285 29.28 -19.36 -1.89
CA LYS A 285 30.09 -19.71 -3.05
C LYS A 285 31.00 -18.52 -3.40
N PRO A 286 32.34 -18.64 -3.32
CA PRO A 286 33.25 -17.50 -3.47
C PRO A 286 33.13 -16.76 -4.79
N LYS A 287 32.79 -17.47 -5.88
CA LYS A 287 32.61 -16.88 -7.21
C LYS A 287 31.29 -16.11 -7.37
N ILE A 288 30.31 -16.35 -6.51
CA ILE A 288 29.00 -15.70 -6.59
C ILE A 288 28.95 -14.49 -5.66
N GLY A 289 29.15 -14.69 -4.34
CA GLY A 289 29.08 -13.61 -3.36
C GLY A 289 27.69 -12.98 -3.29
N ASP A 290 27.63 -11.64 -3.22
CA ASP A 290 26.38 -10.87 -3.31
C ASP A 290 25.83 -10.95 -4.73
N PHE A 291 24.55 -11.34 -4.89
CA PHE A 291 24.02 -11.62 -6.23
C PHE A 291 22.64 -11.06 -6.54
N LEU A 292 21.83 -10.74 -5.54
CA LEU A 292 20.56 -10.02 -5.73
C LEU A 292 20.45 -8.84 -4.80
N VAL A 293 19.79 -7.79 -5.27
CA VAL A 293 19.61 -6.53 -4.55
C VAL A 293 18.14 -6.13 -4.62
N TRP A 294 17.58 -5.76 -3.47
CA TRP A 294 16.34 -4.99 -3.36
C TRP A 294 16.66 -3.67 -2.69
N GLU A 295 16.11 -2.58 -3.22
CA GLU A 295 16.08 -1.30 -2.52
C GLU A 295 15.10 -1.41 -1.34
N LEU A 296 15.55 -1.12 -0.12
CA LEU A 296 14.70 -1.23 1.07
C LEU A 296 13.53 -0.25 0.98
N GLU A 297 13.71 0.95 0.40
CA GLU A 297 12.63 1.90 0.14
C GLU A 297 11.48 1.27 -0.66
N THR A 298 11.81 0.51 -1.70
CA THR A 298 10.80 -0.19 -2.51
C THR A 298 10.03 -1.22 -1.67
N LEU A 299 10.71 -1.97 -0.80
CA LEU A 299 10.07 -2.94 0.09
C LEU A 299 9.17 -2.27 1.13
N ARG A 300 9.62 -1.16 1.72
CA ARG A 300 8.85 -0.34 2.67
C ARG A 300 7.60 0.25 2.03
N ASN A 301 7.73 0.83 0.83
CA ASN A 301 6.59 1.38 0.08
C ASN A 301 5.58 0.29 -0.29
N ARG A 302 6.07 -0.89 -0.70
CA ARG A 302 5.20 -2.04 -0.99
C ARG A 302 4.41 -2.50 0.23
N LEU A 303 5.03 -2.53 1.41
CA LEU A 303 4.37 -2.85 2.67
C LEU A 303 3.25 -1.85 2.96
N LEU A 304 3.51 -0.55 2.82
CA LEU A 304 2.52 0.51 3.05
C LEU A 304 1.34 0.44 2.07
N GLU A 305 1.63 0.25 0.78
CA GLU A 305 0.61 0.18 -0.28
C GLU A 305 -0.34 -0.99 -0.02
N LYS A 306 0.21 -2.18 0.23
CA LYS A 306 -0.59 -3.41 0.32
C LYS A 306 -1.23 -3.61 1.68
N HIS A 307 -0.55 -3.21 2.76
CA HIS A 307 -0.99 -3.49 4.13
C HIS A 307 -1.45 -2.25 4.90
N LYS A 308 -1.80 -1.15 4.21
CA LYS A 308 -2.48 0.00 4.84
C LYS A 308 -3.64 -0.45 5.73
N GLU A 309 -4.43 -1.40 5.25
CA GLU A 309 -5.47 -2.12 5.98
C GLU A 309 -5.50 -3.58 5.50
N THR A 310 -5.57 -4.54 6.42
CA THR A 310 -5.56 -5.98 6.08
C THR A 310 -6.48 -6.76 6.99
N PHE A 311 -7.29 -7.63 6.38
CA PHE A 311 -8.06 -8.66 7.07
C PHE A 311 -7.33 -9.99 6.92
N TRP A 312 -6.86 -10.52 8.04
CA TRP A 312 -6.29 -11.85 8.13
C TRP A 312 -7.40 -12.84 8.47
N ILE A 313 -7.92 -13.58 7.47
CA ILE A 313 -9.09 -14.44 7.62
C ILE A 313 -8.66 -15.89 7.86
N LYS A 314 -8.97 -16.41 9.03
CA LYS A 314 -8.71 -17.80 9.40
C LYS A 314 -9.89 -18.69 8.99
N ALA A 315 -9.58 -19.82 8.36
CA ALA A 315 -10.57 -20.82 7.97
C ALA A 315 -10.22 -22.22 8.47
N ASP A 316 -11.22 -22.94 8.97
CA ASP A 316 -11.12 -24.39 9.10
C ASP A 316 -11.12 -25.04 7.73
N SER A 317 -10.51 -26.22 7.66
CA SER A 317 -10.44 -27.02 6.44
C SER A 317 -10.84 -28.45 6.77
N LYS A 318 -11.74 -29.02 5.96
CA LYS A 318 -12.06 -30.45 5.97
C LYS A 318 -11.93 -31.05 4.57
N ILE A 319 -11.65 -32.34 4.49
CA ILE A 319 -11.61 -33.08 3.22
C ILE A 319 -12.69 -34.15 3.27
N GLU A 320 -13.59 -34.13 2.29
CA GLU A 320 -14.66 -35.12 2.12
C GLU A 320 -14.72 -35.53 0.65
N ASN A 321 -14.73 -36.84 0.36
CA ASN A 321 -14.82 -37.38 -1.01
C ASN A 321 -13.80 -36.73 -1.98
N ASN A 322 -12.53 -36.62 -1.58
CA ASN A 322 -11.44 -35.97 -2.33
C ASN A 322 -11.66 -34.48 -2.67
N ASN A 323 -12.59 -33.80 -2.00
CA ASN A 323 -12.80 -32.36 -2.13
C ASN A 323 -12.49 -31.65 -0.81
N GLU A 324 -11.77 -30.54 -0.89
CA GLU A 324 -11.52 -29.68 0.27
C GLU A 324 -12.70 -28.72 0.48
N TYR A 325 -13.05 -28.44 1.73
CA TYR A 325 -14.08 -27.48 2.12
C TYR A 325 -13.56 -26.55 3.20
N PHE A 326 -13.99 -25.29 3.17
CA PHE A 326 -13.55 -24.26 4.11
C PHE A 326 -14.70 -23.66 4.90
N HIS A 327 -14.45 -23.40 6.18
CA HIS A 327 -15.35 -22.61 7.02
C HIS A 327 -14.57 -21.44 7.63
N TYR A 328 -14.90 -20.21 7.25
CA TYR A 328 -14.18 -18.99 7.66
C TYR A 328 -14.68 -18.52 9.02
N LYS A 329 -13.84 -18.53 10.06
CA LYS A 329 -14.30 -18.39 11.46
C LYS A 329 -13.84 -17.13 12.17
N GLU A 330 -12.73 -16.54 11.77
CA GLU A 330 -12.12 -15.44 12.52
C GLU A 330 -11.43 -14.47 11.57
N ILE A 331 -11.53 -13.19 11.91
CA ILE A 331 -10.75 -12.10 11.32
C ILE A 331 -9.82 -11.56 12.40
N GLU A 332 -8.55 -11.40 12.05
CA GLU A 332 -7.64 -10.49 12.72
C GLU A 332 -7.43 -9.28 11.80
N HIS A 333 -7.77 -8.10 12.27
CA HIS A 333 -7.78 -6.87 11.49
C HIS A 333 -6.62 -5.96 11.91
N THR A 334 -5.73 -5.65 10.97
CA THR A 334 -4.55 -4.78 11.17
C THR A 334 -4.61 -3.55 10.27
N LYS A 335 -4.02 -2.44 10.73
CA LYS A 335 -3.89 -1.19 9.95
C LYS A 335 -2.52 -0.56 10.17
N ASN A 336 -2.08 0.25 9.21
CA ASN A 336 -0.91 1.14 9.31
C ASN A 336 0.35 0.43 9.83
N PRO A 337 1.05 -0.35 8.96
CA PRO A 337 2.25 -1.06 9.37
C PRO A 337 3.33 -0.09 9.86
N MET A 338 4.06 -0.50 10.88
CA MET A 338 5.18 0.22 11.50
C MET A 338 6.44 0.00 10.67
N VAL A 339 6.55 0.74 9.58
CA VAL A 339 7.60 0.59 8.56
C VAL A 339 9.01 0.74 9.14
N GLU A 340 9.17 1.58 10.16
CA GLU A 340 10.43 1.80 10.88
C GLU A 340 10.98 0.54 11.57
N LYS A 341 10.16 -0.51 11.72
CA LYS A 341 10.58 -1.80 12.28
C LYS A 341 10.97 -2.83 11.21
N PHE A 342 10.84 -2.50 9.92
CA PHE A 342 10.96 -3.47 8.83
C PHE A 342 12.34 -4.13 8.79
N GLU A 343 13.41 -3.34 8.87
CA GLU A 343 14.80 -3.78 8.88
C GLU A 343 15.11 -4.60 10.13
N PHE A 344 14.64 -4.15 11.30
CA PHE A 344 14.77 -4.91 12.54
C PHE A 344 14.13 -6.31 12.43
N LEU A 345 12.95 -6.40 11.81
CA LEU A 345 12.26 -7.66 11.62
C LEU A 345 12.97 -8.57 10.60
N ILE A 346 13.63 -8.01 9.58
CA ILE A 346 14.52 -8.78 8.71
C ILE A 346 15.73 -9.31 9.50
N SER A 347 16.43 -8.43 10.22
CA SER A 347 17.66 -8.75 10.96
C SER A 347 17.44 -9.80 12.05
N SER A 348 16.28 -9.74 12.74
CA SER A 348 15.88 -10.75 13.73
C SER A 348 15.37 -12.06 13.12
N GLY A 349 15.18 -12.10 11.80
CA GLY A 349 14.65 -13.27 11.08
C GLY A 349 13.13 -13.45 11.20
N ALA A 350 12.42 -12.48 11.78
CA ALA A 350 10.96 -12.47 11.81
C ALA A 350 10.36 -12.24 10.41
N ILE A 351 11.03 -11.44 9.57
CA ILE A 351 10.76 -11.34 8.13
C ILE A 351 11.80 -12.17 7.37
N THR A 352 11.31 -12.95 6.43
CA THR A 352 12.10 -13.88 5.61
C THR A 352 11.67 -13.76 4.14
N ASN A 353 12.51 -14.21 3.22
CA ASN A 353 12.19 -14.30 1.81
C ASN A 353 12.17 -15.77 1.35
N ASP A 354 11.11 -16.17 0.66
CA ASP A 354 10.97 -17.54 0.14
C ASP A 354 11.10 -17.58 -1.39
N TYR A 355 11.91 -18.53 -1.86
CA TYR A 355 11.87 -19.01 -3.24
C TYR A 355 10.93 -20.19 -3.40
N CYS A 356 10.21 -20.17 -4.52
CA CYS A 356 9.35 -21.25 -4.98
C CYS A 356 9.53 -21.40 -6.49
N ILE A 357 10.76 -21.74 -6.91
CA ILE A 357 11.15 -21.87 -8.31
C ILE A 357 11.34 -23.33 -8.64
N LYS A 358 10.77 -23.81 -9.75
CA LYS A 358 10.96 -25.18 -10.25
C LYS A 358 11.06 -25.24 -11.76
N ARG A 359 11.74 -26.27 -12.27
CA ARG A 359 11.73 -26.67 -13.67
C ARG A 359 10.63 -27.70 -13.92
N THR A 360 9.82 -27.47 -14.94
CA THR A 360 8.81 -28.44 -15.40
C THR A 360 9.47 -29.58 -16.18
N LYS A 361 8.75 -30.69 -16.38
CA LYS A 361 9.22 -31.81 -17.22
C LYS A 361 9.56 -31.38 -18.65
N ALA A 362 8.90 -30.35 -19.18
CA ALA A 362 9.16 -29.77 -20.49
C ALA A 362 10.33 -28.75 -20.50
N GLY A 363 11.05 -28.58 -19.39
CA GLY A 363 12.19 -27.66 -19.28
C GLY A 363 11.84 -26.22 -18.90
N ALA A 364 10.57 -25.81 -18.99
CA ALA A 364 10.15 -24.45 -18.62
C ALA A 364 10.33 -24.18 -17.10
N VAL A 365 10.81 -22.98 -16.74
CA VAL A 365 10.94 -22.55 -15.35
C VAL A 365 9.65 -21.91 -14.87
N LYS A 366 9.08 -22.44 -13.78
CA LYS A 366 7.91 -21.90 -13.09
C LYS A 366 8.33 -21.28 -11.76
N ASP A 367 7.81 -20.11 -11.51
CA ASP A 367 8.23 -19.29 -10.40
C ASP A 367 7.05 -18.59 -9.75
N LYS A 368 6.98 -18.65 -8.43
CA LYS A 368 5.93 -18.01 -7.63
C LYS A 368 6.38 -16.72 -6.95
N GLY A 369 7.50 -16.14 -7.38
CA GLY A 369 8.03 -14.90 -6.86
C GLY A 369 8.96 -15.05 -5.66
N CYS A 370 9.60 -13.94 -5.30
CA CYS A 370 10.37 -13.79 -4.07
C CYS A 370 9.41 -13.31 -2.99
N ASN A 371 8.96 -14.22 -2.12
CA ASN A 371 7.84 -13.96 -1.22
C ASN A 371 8.35 -13.54 0.16
N PHE A 372 8.07 -12.30 0.54
CA PHE A 372 8.34 -11.81 1.88
C PHE A 372 7.26 -12.31 2.85
N LYS A 373 7.69 -12.99 3.92
CA LYS A 373 6.79 -13.57 4.91
C LYS A 373 7.22 -13.21 6.32
N LEU A 374 6.22 -12.91 7.15
CA LEU A 374 6.35 -12.62 8.57
C LEU A 374 6.10 -13.89 9.40
N ALA A 375 6.84 -14.07 10.48
CA ALA A 375 6.58 -15.11 11.48
C ALA A 375 5.13 -15.04 11.99
N SER A 376 4.52 -16.21 12.26
CA SER A 376 3.10 -16.32 12.57
C SER A 376 2.66 -15.54 13.80
N ASN A 377 3.58 -15.34 14.75
CA ASN A 377 3.39 -14.69 16.05
C ASN A 377 4.05 -13.29 16.10
N SER A 378 4.26 -12.64 14.96
CA SER A 378 4.96 -11.34 14.91
C SER A 378 4.15 -10.23 14.27
N LEU A 379 2.83 -10.41 14.09
CA LEU A 379 1.95 -9.34 13.58
C LEU A 379 1.95 -8.11 14.49
N ASP A 380 1.91 -8.33 15.79
CA ASP A 380 1.99 -7.30 16.83
C ASP A 380 3.33 -6.56 16.87
N LEU A 381 4.39 -7.16 16.29
CA LEU A 381 5.65 -6.46 16.09
C LEU A 381 5.57 -5.51 14.89
N LEU A 382 4.86 -5.89 13.81
CA LEU A 382 4.78 -5.12 12.57
C LEU A 382 3.63 -4.10 12.53
N PHE A 383 2.55 -4.34 13.27
CA PHE A 383 1.35 -3.51 13.28
C PHE A 383 1.02 -3.04 14.70
N PRO A 384 0.33 -1.89 14.85
CA PRO A 384 -0.39 -1.55 16.07
C PRO A 384 -1.35 -2.68 16.50
N PRO A 385 -1.85 -2.67 17.75
CA PRO A 385 -2.77 -3.69 18.26
C PRO A 385 -3.92 -4.00 17.29
N SER A 386 -4.03 -5.26 16.90
CA SER A 386 -5.05 -5.75 15.97
C SER A 386 -6.41 -5.91 16.66
N ILE A 387 -7.49 -5.82 15.89
CA ILE A 387 -8.85 -6.17 16.36
C ILE A 387 -9.16 -7.60 15.91
N LYS A 388 -9.50 -8.49 16.85
CA LYS A 388 -9.93 -9.85 16.55
C LYS A 388 -11.44 -9.97 16.63
N GLN A 389 -12.04 -10.68 15.68
CA GLN A 389 -13.48 -10.89 15.63
C GLN A 389 -13.81 -12.29 15.10
N THR A 390 -14.69 -13.00 15.81
CA THR A 390 -15.31 -14.23 15.33
C THR A 390 -16.41 -13.90 14.31
N LEU A 391 -16.46 -14.69 13.24
CA LEU A 391 -17.40 -14.54 12.12
C LEU A 391 -18.69 -15.30 12.31
#